data_AF-A0A3M1D109-F1
#
_entry.id   AF-A0A3M1D109-F1
#
_cell.length_a   1.000
_cell.length_b   1.000
_cell.length_c   1.000
_cell.angle_alpha   90.00
_cell.angle_beta   90.00
_cell.angle_gamma   90.00
#
_symmetry.space_group_name_H-M   'P 1'
#
loop_
_entity.id
_entity.type
_entity.pdbx_description
1 polymer ?
#
loop_
_entity_poly.entity_id
_entity_poly.type
_entity_poly.pdbx_seq_one_letter_code
_entity_poly.pdbx_strand_id
1 'polypeptide(L)'
;AIPPYWKPLVKMFHKRVGNPEVEADRKDLMSRSPLNYVDRIRAPLLVVHGANDPRVKRAEADSIVAVLHKKGLAVEYIVAPDEGHGFRAPENRLALAVAMERFLAKHLGGRVQKEVRSEIAKRLEQITVDPATVKMPDRHMKALAEQVMTQALPSPDASVIEPVRLRYSGRVEVAGRKLDISVDRVISKDEAKGTITVESKVKMGPSERSDRAVLDGKTLALKSLAMGEQLELQVADGRITGEFRMGGNSMKIDRQVKGNFFGEGAALEVVLAALPVAEGYTAGLRVLSLLEQKVLPYGMEVGASGKTKVKAGTFDTFEAKIQRLDGIPGGGTAWLMATSPHWPVKASWKLPAAAGGGTIELELTGIEQLQE
;
A
#
# COMPACT_ATOMS: atom_id res chain seq x y z
N ALA A 1 0.02 15.94 6.95
CA ALA A 1 0.51 15.56 8.30
C ALA A 1 1.99 15.26 8.22
N ILE A 2 2.68 15.59 9.30
CA ILE A 2 4.13 15.48 9.44
C ILE A 2 4.51 13.99 9.47
N PRO A 3 5.45 13.52 8.63
CA PRO A 3 5.85 12.13 8.63
C PRO A 3 6.36 11.67 10.02
N PRO A 4 6.05 10.44 10.48
CA PRO A 4 6.35 9.99 11.85
C PRO A 4 7.82 10.09 12.28
N TYR A 5 8.77 10.01 11.35
CA TYR A 5 10.20 10.16 11.64
C TYR A 5 10.63 11.61 11.91
N TRP A 6 9.79 12.61 11.59
CA TRP A 6 10.01 14.01 11.96
C TRP A 6 9.52 14.33 13.39
N LYS A 7 9.07 13.34 14.17
CA LYS A 7 8.56 13.51 15.55
C LYS A 7 9.45 14.38 16.47
N PRO A 8 10.80 14.32 16.40
CA PRO A 8 11.64 15.25 17.17
C PRO A 8 11.48 16.72 16.77
N LEU A 9 11.22 16.98 15.48
CA LEU A 9 11.04 18.31 14.89
C LEU A 9 9.60 18.82 15.02
N VAL A 10 8.63 17.94 15.31
CA VAL A 10 7.23 18.32 15.58
C VAL A 10 7.14 19.33 16.72
N LYS A 11 7.92 19.16 17.79
CA LYS A 11 7.97 20.15 18.89
C LYS A 11 8.42 21.54 18.41
N MET A 12 9.37 21.59 17.47
CA MET A 12 9.81 22.85 16.88
C MET A 12 8.71 23.46 16.01
N PHE A 13 8.00 22.66 15.21
CA PHE A 13 6.86 23.14 14.42
C PHE A 13 5.73 23.64 15.31
N HIS A 14 5.38 22.91 16.38
CA HIS A 14 4.39 23.38 17.35
C HIS A 14 4.75 24.75 17.93
N LYS A 15 6.03 24.98 18.24
CA LYS A 15 6.49 26.30 18.68
C LYS A 15 6.46 27.38 17.60
N ARG A 16 6.71 27.02 16.34
CA ARG A 16 6.84 28.00 15.23
C ARG A 16 5.51 28.33 14.54
N VAL A 17 4.61 27.36 14.44
CA VAL A 17 3.36 27.48 13.68
C VAL A 17 2.11 27.13 14.49
N GLY A 18 2.24 26.60 15.71
CA GLY A 18 1.11 26.22 16.55
C GLY A 18 0.94 24.69 16.65
N ASN A 19 0.45 24.25 17.81
CA ASN A 19 0.15 22.86 18.10
C ASN A 19 -1.33 22.55 17.81
N PRO A 20 -1.67 21.71 16.81
CA PRO A 20 -3.06 21.40 16.49
C PRO A 20 -3.83 20.70 17.62
N GLU A 21 -3.14 20.14 18.62
CA GLU A 21 -3.74 19.53 19.82
C GLU A 21 -4.19 20.58 20.85
N VAL A 22 -3.74 21.83 20.74
CA VAL A 22 -4.14 22.94 21.62
C VAL A 22 -5.25 23.72 20.93
N GLU A 23 -6.40 23.86 21.60
CA GLU A 23 -7.60 24.44 20.98
C GLU A 23 -7.38 25.85 20.40
N ALA A 24 -6.66 26.71 21.14
CA ALA A 24 -6.36 28.07 20.70
C ALA A 24 -5.48 28.07 19.42
N ASP A 25 -4.39 27.30 19.43
CA ASP A 25 -3.49 27.14 18.29
C ASP A 25 -4.21 26.50 17.09
N ARG A 26 -5.12 25.54 17.34
CA ARG A 26 -5.93 24.91 16.29
C ARG A 26 -6.83 25.93 15.59
N LYS A 27 -7.50 26.80 16.36
CA LYS A 27 -8.31 27.89 15.80
C LYS A 27 -7.45 28.85 14.98
N ASP A 28 -6.27 29.23 15.48
CA ASP A 28 -5.31 30.05 14.74
C ASP A 28 -4.88 29.38 13.42
N LEU A 29 -4.43 28.12 13.48
CA LEU A 29 -4.05 27.32 12.31
C LEU A 29 -5.16 27.24 11.26
N MET A 30 -6.41 27.02 11.67
CA MET A 30 -7.57 27.01 10.78
C MET A 30 -7.81 28.39 10.17
N SER A 31 -7.63 29.46 10.94
CA SER A 31 -7.85 30.85 10.49
C SER A 31 -6.86 31.32 9.43
N ARG A 32 -5.76 30.57 9.19
CA ARG A 32 -4.72 30.92 8.23
C ARG A 32 -4.33 29.76 7.30
N SER A 33 -5.10 28.67 7.28
CA SER A 33 -4.91 27.57 6.36
C SER A 33 -5.33 27.98 4.94
N PRO A 34 -4.45 27.89 3.92
CA PRO A 34 -4.81 28.25 2.54
C PRO A 34 -6.02 27.48 1.99
N LEU A 35 -6.21 26.23 2.42
CA LEU A 35 -7.36 25.40 2.02
C LEU A 35 -8.71 25.97 2.48
N ASN A 36 -8.74 26.77 3.54
CA ASN A 36 -9.98 27.40 4.03
C ASN A 36 -10.31 28.70 3.29
N TYR A 37 -9.40 29.19 2.47
CA TYR A 37 -9.53 30.45 1.73
C TYR A 37 -9.33 30.27 0.23
N VAL A 38 -9.60 29.08 -0.31
CA VAL A 38 -9.44 28.82 -1.74
C VAL A 38 -10.30 29.76 -2.58
N ASP A 39 -11.47 30.16 -2.09
CA ASP A 39 -12.34 31.16 -2.72
C ASP A 39 -11.72 32.57 -2.83
N ARG A 40 -10.63 32.82 -2.10
CA ARG A 40 -9.88 34.08 -2.16
C ARG A 40 -8.70 34.01 -3.13
N ILE A 41 -8.38 32.83 -3.67
CA ILE A 41 -7.29 32.66 -4.64
C ILE A 41 -7.80 33.15 -6.00
N ARG A 42 -7.23 34.27 -6.46
CA ARG A 42 -7.58 34.90 -7.76
C ARG A 42 -6.53 34.70 -8.83
N ALA A 43 -5.28 34.50 -8.43
CA ALA A 43 -4.18 34.27 -9.35
C ALA A 43 -4.14 32.80 -9.78
N PRO A 44 -3.84 32.51 -11.06
CA PRO A 44 -3.51 31.16 -11.50
C PRO A 44 -2.33 30.60 -10.71
N LEU A 45 -2.35 29.29 -10.41
CA LEU A 45 -1.26 28.64 -9.69
C LEU A 45 -0.60 27.53 -10.52
N LEU A 46 0.73 27.50 -10.51
CA LEU A 46 1.52 26.34 -10.89
C LEU A 46 1.96 25.62 -9.60
N VAL A 47 1.42 24.42 -9.37
CA VAL A 47 1.77 23.58 -8.21
C VAL A 47 2.79 22.53 -8.65
N VAL A 48 3.84 22.33 -7.86
CA VAL A 48 4.94 21.43 -8.18
C VAL A 48 5.26 20.58 -6.97
N HIS A 49 5.36 19.26 -7.14
CA HIS A 49 5.63 18.33 -6.04
C HIS A 49 6.50 17.14 -6.48
N GLY A 50 7.37 16.61 -5.62
CA GLY A 50 8.03 15.33 -5.85
C GLY A 50 7.27 14.18 -5.17
N ALA A 51 6.98 13.11 -5.90
CA ALA A 51 6.13 12.03 -5.40
C ALA A 51 6.68 11.35 -4.12
N ASN A 52 8.01 11.37 -3.95
CA ASN A 52 8.70 10.76 -2.82
C ASN A 52 9.17 11.79 -1.77
N ASP A 53 8.55 12.97 -1.70
CA ASP A 53 8.93 14.02 -0.74
C ASP A 53 8.87 13.50 0.72
N PRO A 54 10.02 13.39 1.42
CA PRO A 54 10.07 12.88 2.79
C PRO A 54 9.74 13.95 3.84
N ARG A 55 9.36 15.17 3.44
CA ARG A 55 9.07 16.29 4.33
C ARG A 55 7.60 16.65 4.28
N VAL A 56 7.08 16.84 3.06
CA VAL A 56 5.68 17.22 2.82
C VAL A 56 5.03 16.18 1.93
N LYS A 57 4.00 15.50 2.46
CA LYS A 57 3.28 14.48 1.68
C LYS A 57 2.62 15.12 0.46
N ARG A 58 2.70 14.46 -0.70
CA ARG A 58 2.04 14.87 -1.95
C ARG A 58 0.55 15.19 -1.77
N ALA A 59 -0.13 14.50 -0.86
CA ALA A 59 -1.51 14.76 -0.49
C ALA A 59 -1.80 16.24 -0.16
N GLU A 60 -0.86 17.00 0.41
CA GLU A 60 -1.07 18.43 0.67
C GLU A 60 -1.18 19.24 -0.64
N ALA A 61 -0.38 18.89 -1.66
CA ALA A 61 -0.47 19.47 -3.00
C ALA A 61 -1.70 18.97 -3.77
N ASP A 62 -2.02 17.67 -3.70
CA ASP A 62 -3.22 17.11 -4.32
C ASP A 62 -4.50 17.79 -3.77
N SER A 63 -4.51 18.11 -2.47
CA SER A 63 -5.64 18.81 -1.82
C SER A 63 -5.91 20.18 -2.45
N ILE A 64 -4.89 21.02 -2.61
CA ILE A 64 -5.10 22.37 -3.15
C ILE A 64 -5.48 22.32 -4.63
N VAL A 65 -4.86 21.44 -5.41
CA VAL A 65 -5.15 21.25 -6.84
C VAL A 65 -6.60 20.78 -7.04
N ALA A 66 -7.04 19.77 -6.29
CA ALA A 66 -8.39 19.24 -6.42
C ALA A 66 -9.47 20.28 -6.05
N VAL A 67 -9.26 21.10 -5.02
CA VAL A 67 -10.23 22.16 -4.65
C VAL A 67 -10.25 23.28 -5.70
N LEU A 68 -9.08 23.72 -6.17
CA LEU A 68 -8.99 24.76 -7.21
C LEU A 68 -9.68 24.32 -8.50
N HIS A 69 -9.36 23.11 -8.97
CA HIS A 69 -9.99 22.53 -10.16
C HIS A 69 -11.51 22.41 -9.99
N LYS A 70 -11.99 21.87 -8.85
CA LYS A 70 -13.43 21.75 -8.56
C LYS A 70 -14.17 23.09 -8.59
N LYS A 71 -13.49 24.18 -8.24
CA LYS A 71 -14.05 25.55 -8.26
C LYS A 71 -13.87 26.25 -9.61
N GLY A 72 -13.30 25.59 -10.62
CA GLY A 72 -13.02 26.17 -11.93
C GLY A 72 -11.91 27.22 -11.91
N LEU A 73 -11.06 27.23 -10.88
CA LEU A 73 -9.92 28.14 -10.78
C LEU A 73 -8.71 27.58 -11.53
N ALA A 74 -7.97 28.45 -12.20
CA ALA A 74 -6.84 28.07 -13.03
C ALA A 74 -5.70 27.47 -12.18
N VAL A 75 -5.41 26.19 -12.39
CA VAL A 75 -4.32 25.47 -11.74
C VAL A 75 -3.63 24.55 -12.73
N GLU A 76 -2.30 24.58 -12.74
CA GLU A 76 -1.42 23.65 -13.45
C GLU A 76 -0.66 22.81 -12.42
N TYR A 77 -0.44 21.52 -12.68
CA TYR A 77 0.15 20.61 -11.69
C TYR A 77 1.27 19.75 -12.28
N ILE A 78 2.43 19.76 -11.61
CA ILE A 78 3.59 18.94 -11.93
C ILE A 78 3.93 18.02 -10.77
N VAL A 79 4.02 16.72 -11.04
CA VAL A 79 4.48 15.71 -10.10
C VAL A 79 5.56 14.83 -10.72
N ALA A 80 6.79 14.93 -10.21
CA ALA A 80 7.89 14.06 -10.65
C ALA A 80 7.92 12.77 -9.79
N PRO A 81 7.75 11.57 -10.38
CA PRO A 81 7.62 10.30 -9.66
C PRO A 81 8.90 9.81 -8.97
N ASP A 82 10.05 10.34 -9.39
CA ASP A 82 11.42 10.01 -8.98
C ASP A 82 12.05 11.09 -8.08
N GLU A 83 11.30 12.15 -7.74
CA GLU A 83 11.81 13.28 -6.95
C GLU A 83 11.25 13.32 -5.53
N GLY A 84 11.97 14.03 -4.66
CA GLY A 84 11.61 14.28 -3.27
C GLY A 84 11.15 15.73 -3.03
N HIS A 85 11.66 16.35 -1.97
CA HIS A 85 11.26 17.72 -1.56
C HIS A 85 11.65 18.84 -2.53
N GLY A 86 12.52 18.54 -3.48
CA GLY A 86 12.90 19.45 -4.55
C GLY A 86 13.52 18.64 -5.67
N PHE A 87 13.52 19.19 -6.88
CA PHE A 87 13.98 18.47 -8.04
C PHE A 87 15.50 18.47 -8.11
N ARG A 88 16.10 17.28 -8.08
CA ARG A 88 17.56 17.07 -8.15
C ARG A 88 17.99 16.63 -9.54
N ALA A 89 17.21 15.81 -10.23
CA ALA A 89 17.54 15.31 -11.55
C ALA A 89 17.58 16.48 -12.55
N PRO A 90 18.66 16.62 -13.35
CA PRO A 90 18.79 17.71 -14.31
C PRO A 90 17.60 17.84 -15.27
N GLU A 91 17.04 16.72 -15.69
CA GLU A 91 15.95 16.62 -16.65
C GLU A 91 14.65 17.15 -16.05
N ASN A 92 14.38 16.83 -14.77
CA ASN A 92 13.24 17.35 -14.03
C ASN A 92 13.38 18.85 -13.77
N ARG A 93 14.58 19.31 -13.44
CA ARG A 93 14.85 20.74 -13.24
C ARG A 93 14.67 21.55 -14.52
N LEU A 94 15.15 21.04 -15.65
CA LEU A 94 14.98 21.68 -16.96
C LEU A 94 13.51 21.65 -17.40
N ALA A 95 12.81 20.53 -17.23
CA ALA A 95 11.38 20.43 -17.51
C ALA A 95 10.57 21.43 -16.66
N LEU A 96 10.89 21.55 -15.37
CA LEU A 96 10.28 22.54 -14.48
C LEU A 96 10.61 23.97 -14.93
N ALA A 97 11.84 24.26 -15.35
CA ALA A 97 12.20 25.58 -15.87
C ALA A 97 11.38 25.95 -17.10
N VAL A 98 11.21 25.02 -18.04
CA VAL A 98 10.35 25.21 -19.22
C VAL A 98 8.89 25.45 -18.81
N ALA A 99 8.37 24.69 -17.84
CA ALA A 99 7.01 24.89 -17.36
C ALA A 99 6.81 26.24 -16.68
N MET A 100 7.74 26.65 -15.81
CA MET A 100 7.70 27.96 -15.15
C MET A 100 7.78 29.10 -16.16
N GLU A 101 8.67 29.02 -17.15
CA GLU A 101 8.78 30.03 -18.22
C GLU A 101 7.45 30.17 -18.98
N ARG A 102 6.88 29.05 -19.44
CA ARG A 102 5.60 29.03 -20.16
C ARG A 102 4.45 29.55 -19.31
N PHE A 103 4.36 29.13 -18.06
CA PHE A 103 3.32 29.55 -17.12
C PHE A 103 3.38 31.05 -16.85
N LEU A 104 4.57 31.58 -16.54
CA LEU A 104 4.75 33.00 -16.29
C LEU A 104 4.46 33.81 -17.55
N ALA A 105 4.94 33.39 -18.72
CA ALA A 105 4.66 34.11 -19.96
C ALA A 105 3.17 34.09 -20.36
N LYS A 106 2.45 32.99 -20.10
CA LYS A 106 1.01 32.89 -20.33
C LYS A 106 0.21 33.89 -19.48
N HIS A 107 0.65 34.13 -18.24
CA HIS A 107 -0.12 34.93 -17.28
C HIS A 107 0.39 36.36 -17.06
N LEU A 108 1.68 36.61 -17.32
CA LEU A 108 2.34 37.91 -17.14
C LEU A 108 2.87 38.48 -18.47
N GLY A 109 2.84 37.72 -19.56
CA GLY A 109 3.51 38.05 -20.81
C GLY A 109 5.02 37.81 -20.75
N GLY A 110 5.72 38.07 -21.86
CA GLY A 110 7.17 37.94 -21.96
C GLY A 110 7.61 36.98 -23.06
N ARG A 111 8.93 36.79 -23.14
CA ARG A 111 9.54 35.87 -24.10
C ARG A 111 9.51 34.46 -23.55
N VAL A 112 9.28 33.50 -24.44
CA VAL A 112 9.37 32.06 -24.16
C VAL A 112 10.30 31.44 -25.18
N GLN A 113 11.19 30.56 -24.73
CA GLN A 113 11.95 29.74 -25.65
C GLN A 113 11.04 28.75 -26.36
N LYS A 114 10.91 28.90 -27.69
CA LYS A 114 10.04 28.05 -28.51
C LYS A 114 10.60 26.64 -28.65
N GLU A 115 11.90 26.52 -28.93
CA GLU A 115 12.55 25.21 -29.05
C GLU A 115 12.87 24.63 -27.68
N VAL A 116 12.32 23.46 -27.38
CA VAL A 116 12.69 22.65 -26.23
C VAL A 116 13.25 21.34 -26.74
N ARG A 117 14.35 20.87 -26.13
CA ARG A 117 14.92 19.58 -26.51
C ARG A 117 13.88 18.47 -26.31
N SER A 118 13.79 17.53 -27.25
CA SER A 118 12.69 16.58 -27.33
C SER A 118 12.58 15.70 -26.08
N GLU A 119 13.72 15.33 -25.48
CA GLU A 119 13.80 14.59 -24.22
C GLU A 119 13.21 15.37 -23.04
N ILE A 120 13.43 16.69 -22.98
CA ILE A 120 12.90 17.55 -21.92
C ILE A 120 11.41 17.81 -22.13
N ALA A 121 10.96 18.00 -23.37
CA ALA A 121 9.55 18.16 -23.69
C ALA A 121 8.75 16.91 -23.33
N LYS A 122 9.25 15.72 -23.72
CA LYS A 122 8.66 14.43 -23.36
C LYS A 122 8.67 14.23 -21.85
N ARG A 123 9.75 14.63 -21.18
CA ARG A 123 9.83 14.53 -19.72
C ARG A 123 8.80 15.42 -19.04
N LEU A 124 8.64 16.66 -19.48
CA LEU A 124 7.63 17.59 -18.97
C LEU A 124 6.22 17.02 -19.11
N GLU A 125 5.90 16.45 -20.28
CA GLU A 125 4.61 15.78 -20.51
C GLU A 125 4.37 14.65 -19.50
N GLN A 126 5.36 13.79 -19.26
CA GLN A 126 5.25 12.67 -18.32
C GLN A 126 5.00 13.08 -16.86
N ILE A 127 5.53 14.23 -16.45
CA ILE A 127 5.40 14.72 -15.07
C ILE A 127 4.27 15.73 -14.90
N THR A 128 3.63 16.16 -15.99
CA THR A 128 2.46 17.04 -15.93
C THR A 128 1.23 16.20 -15.60
N VAL A 129 0.51 16.59 -14.56
CA VAL A 129 -0.69 15.90 -14.09
C VAL A 129 -1.91 16.72 -14.47
N ASP A 130 -2.88 16.08 -15.13
CA ASP A 130 -4.18 16.69 -15.38
C ASP A 130 -4.91 16.91 -14.03
N PRO A 131 -5.20 18.16 -13.64
CA PRO A 131 -5.91 18.47 -12.40
C PRO A 131 -7.27 17.77 -12.28
N ALA A 132 -7.93 17.44 -13.39
CA ALA A 132 -9.21 16.72 -13.38
C ALA A 132 -9.10 15.28 -12.85
N THR A 133 -7.90 14.69 -12.91
CA THR A 133 -7.63 13.34 -12.40
C THR A 133 -7.28 13.31 -10.91
N VAL A 134 -7.00 14.48 -10.31
CA VAL A 134 -6.57 14.59 -8.91
C VAL A 134 -7.78 14.52 -7.98
N LYS A 135 -7.76 13.55 -7.07
CA LYS A 135 -8.79 13.40 -6.03
C LYS A 135 -8.33 14.05 -4.74
N MET A 136 -9.27 14.69 -4.04
CA MET A 136 -9.03 15.15 -2.66
C MET A 136 -8.55 13.96 -1.81
N PRO A 137 -7.45 14.11 -1.05
CA PRO A 137 -7.04 13.07 -0.12
C PRO A 137 -8.15 12.86 0.89
N ASP A 138 -8.52 11.60 1.08
CA ASP A 138 -9.49 11.23 2.08
C ASP A 138 -8.88 11.43 3.47
N ARG A 139 -9.27 12.53 4.14
CA ARG A 139 -8.83 12.86 5.51
C ARG A 139 -9.23 11.75 6.49
N HIS A 140 -10.34 11.06 6.24
CA HIS A 140 -10.73 9.89 7.04
C HIS A 140 -9.78 8.72 6.79
N MET A 141 -9.37 8.45 5.55
CA MET A 141 -8.44 7.37 5.23
C MET A 141 -7.10 7.51 5.96
N LYS A 142 -6.59 8.74 6.08
CA LYS A 142 -5.35 9.02 6.80
C LYS A 142 -5.52 8.91 8.32
N ALA A 143 -6.63 9.41 8.87
CA ALA A 143 -6.94 9.21 10.28
C ALA A 143 -7.09 7.72 10.59
N LEU A 144 -7.74 6.97 9.69
CA LEU A 144 -7.88 5.52 9.75
C LEU A 144 -6.51 4.83 9.66
N ALA A 145 -5.59 5.28 8.79
CA ALA A 145 -4.24 4.74 8.73
C ALA A 145 -3.49 4.90 10.07
N GLU A 146 -3.54 6.09 10.67
CA GLU A 146 -2.91 6.37 11.96
C GLU A 146 -3.58 5.56 13.09
N GLN A 147 -4.90 5.41 13.03
CA GLN A 147 -5.69 4.58 13.94
C GLN A 147 -5.31 3.11 13.84
N VAL A 148 -5.24 2.53 12.64
CA VAL A 148 -4.86 1.12 12.40
C VAL A 148 -3.44 0.83 12.88
N MET A 149 -2.53 1.81 12.80
CA MET A 149 -1.16 1.66 13.28
C MET A 149 -1.02 1.72 14.80
N THR A 150 -2.04 2.19 15.53
CA THR A 150 -1.96 2.44 16.98
C THR A 150 -2.95 1.60 17.80
N GLN A 151 -4.09 1.23 17.24
CA GLN A 151 -5.10 0.41 17.90
C GLN A 151 -4.76 -1.08 17.87
N ALA A 152 -5.49 -1.85 18.67
CA ALA A 152 -5.43 -3.30 18.62
C ALA A 152 -5.75 -3.81 17.20
N LEU A 153 -5.05 -4.85 16.76
CA LEU A 153 -5.44 -5.56 15.54
C LEU A 153 -6.77 -6.28 15.78
N PRO A 154 -7.51 -6.62 14.71
CA PRO A 154 -8.58 -7.60 14.81
C PRO A 154 -8.03 -8.88 15.44
N SER A 155 -8.91 -9.65 16.07
CA SER A 155 -8.59 -10.93 16.70
C SER A 155 -9.14 -12.05 15.81
N PRO A 156 -8.33 -12.62 14.89
CA PRO A 156 -8.75 -13.80 14.15
C PRO A 156 -8.93 -14.97 15.12
N ASP A 157 -9.92 -15.80 14.83
CA ASP A 157 -10.11 -17.06 15.53
C ASP A 157 -9.18 -18.12 14.95
N ALA A 158 -7.97 -18.22 15.51
CA ALA A 158 -7.00 -19.22 15.05
C ALA A 158 -7.46 -20.66 15.31
N SER A 159 -8.46 -20.89 16.17
CA SER A 159 -8.93 -22.24 16.49
C SER A 159 -9.61 -22.91 15.30
N VAL A 160 -10.22 -22.14 14.39
CA VAL A 160 -10.87 -22.70 13.19
C VAL A 160 -9.88 -23.20 12.13
N ILE A 161 -8.59 -22.84 12.24
CA ILE A 161 -7.59 -23.17 11.21
C ILE A 161 -7.06 -24.59 11.42
N GLU A 162 -7.71 -25.58 10.82
CA GLU A 162 -7.23 -26.96 10.86
C GLU A 162 -6.21 -27.29 9.74
N PRO A 163 -5.39 -28.35 9.90
CA PRO A 163 -4.45 -28.78 8.86
C PRO A 163 -5.14 -29.00 7.52
N VAL A 164 -4.67 -28.29 6.49
CA VAL A 164 -5.34 -28.27 5.19
C VAL A 164 -4.33 -28.08 4.06
N ARG A 165 -4.63 -28.70 2.92
CA ARG A 165 -3.93 -28.46 1.66
C ARG A 165 -4.83 -27.68 0.71
N LEU A 166 -4.35 -26.52 0.26
CA LEU A 166 -5.02 -25.61 -0.65
C LEU A 166 -4.21 -25.48 -1.93
N ARG A 167 -4.84 -25.72 -3.08
CA ARG A 167 -4.21 -25.58 -4.39
C ARG A 167 -4.85 -24.44 -5.16
N TYR A 168 -4.02 -23.61 -5.77
CA TYR A 168 -4.44 -22.46 -6.55
C TYR A 168 -3.78 -22.45 -7.93
N SER A 169 -4.46 -21.84 -8.90
CA SER A 169 -3.89 -21.50 -10.20
C SER A 169 -4.39 -20.14 -10.64
N GLY A 170 -3.61 -19.44 -11.44
CA GLY A 170 -4.07 -18.20 -12.07
C GLY A 170 -2.97 -17.55 -12.88
N ARG A 171 -2.95 -16.22 -12.91
CA ARG A 171 -2.05 -15.44 -13.75
C ARG A 171 -1.39 -14.31 -12.98
N VAL A 172 -0.12 -14.09 -13.28
CA VAL A 172 0.64 -12.93 -12.87
C VAL A 172 0.87 -12.05 -14.08
N GLU A 173 0.45 -10.79 -14.00
CA GLU A 173 0.81 -9.76 -14.95
C GLU A 173 1.82 -8.83 -14.31
N VAL A 174 3.06 -8.81 -14.81
CA VAL A 174 4.16 -7.96 -14.31
C VAL A 174 4.91 -7.38 -15.49
N ALA A 175 5.17 -6.07 -15.48
CA ALA A 175 5.91 -5.38 -16.54
C ALA A 175 5.39 -5.70 -17.97
N GLY A 176 4.06 -5.82 -18.12
CA GLY A 176 3.39 -6.13 -19.40
C GLY A 176 3.51 -7.59 -19.87
N ARG A 177 4.12 -8.48 -19.08
CA ARG A 177 4.19 -9.92 -19.35
C ARG A 177 3.14 -10.66 -18.54
N LYS A 178 2.51 -11.65 -19.15
CA LYS A 178 1.56 -12.56 -18.49
C LYS A 178 2.21 -13.92 -18.30
N LEU A 179 2.24 -14.39 -17.06
CA LEU A 179 2.82 -15.68 -16.67
C LEU A 179 1.76 -16.48 -15.91
N ASP A 180 1.65 -17.76 -16.21
CA ASP A 180 0.83 -18.65 -15.41
C ASP A 180 1.51 -18.93 -14.06
N ILE A 181 0.69 -18.99 -13.01
CA ILE A 181 1.13 -19.32 -11.66
C ILE A 181 0.28 -20.47 -11.10
N SER A 182 0.92 -21.39 -10.40
CA SER A 182 0.24 -22.38 -9.56
C SER A 182 0.86 -22.42 -8.18
N VAL A 183 0.02 -22.57 -7.16
CA VAL A 183 0.44 -22.65 -5.76
C VAL A 183 -0.11 -23.93 -5.16
N ASP A 184 0.76 -24.73 -4.57
CA ASP A 184 0.39 -25.87 -3.74
C ASP A 184 0.77 -25.55 -2.29
N ARG A 185 -0.23 -25.31 -1.45
CA ARG A 185 -0.06 -24.83 -0.09
C ARG A 185 -0.50 -25.86 0.92
N VAL A 186 0.33 -26.08 1.93
CA VAL A 186 0.03 -26.89 3.10
C VAL A 186 0.05 -25.99 4.32
N ILE A 187 -0.98 -26.09 5.13
CA ILE A 187 -1.12 -25.41 6.42
C ILE A 187 -1.14 -26.49 7.48
N SER A 188 -0.30 -26.33 8.50
CA SER A 188 -0.18 -27.28 9.62
C SER A 188 -0.11 -26.56 10.95
N LYS A 189 -0.52 -27.26 12.02
CA LYS A 189 -0.41 -26.81 13.41
C LYS A 189 0.75 -27.54 14.08
N ASP A 190 1.48 -26.81 14.93
CA ASP A 190 2.43 -27.37 15.88
C ASP A 190 1.97 -26.90 17.27
N GLU A 191 1.18 -27.74 17.95
CA GLU A 191 0.59 -27.42 19.25
C GLU A 191 1.65 -27.22 20.33
N ALA A 192 2.72 -28.03 20.29
CA ALA A 192 3.82 -27.95 21.25
C ALA A 192 4.53 -26.60 21.19
N LYS A 193 4.68 -26.02 19.99
CA LYS A 193 5.24 -24.67 19.81
C LYS A 193 4.19 -23.57 19.81
N GLY A 194 2.91 -23.91 19.78
CA GLY A 194 1.81 -22.96 19.63
C GLY A 194 1.96 -22.13 18.36
N THR A 195 2.19 -22.79 17.21
CA THR A 195 2.40 -22.12 15.91
C THR A 195 1.59 -22.76 14.79
N ILE A 196 1.22 -21.95 13.80
CA ILE A 196 0.69 -22.43 12.52
C ILE A 196 1.76 -22.19 11.46
N THR A 197 2.08 -23.22 10.68
CA THR A 197 3.04 -23.14 9.57
C THR A 197 2.28 -23.14 8.24
N VAL A 198 2.66 -22.25 7.33
CA VAL A 198 2.12 -22.14 5.98
C VAL A 198 3.25 -22.36 5.00
N GLU A 199 3.26 -23.49 4.31
CA GLU A 199 4.26 -23.84 3.29
C GLU A 199 3.61 -23.80 1.92
N SER A 200 4.21 -23.10 0.97
CA SER A 200 3.69 -22.93 -0.38
C SER A 200 4.76 -23.26 -1.41
N LYS A 201 4.50 -24.26 -2.27
CA LYS A 201 5.27 -24.47 -3.50
C LYS A 201 4.64 -23.64 -4.60
N VAL A 202 5.37 -22.63 -5.06
CA VAL A 202 4.94 -21.67 -6.08
C VAL A 202 5.67 -21.99 -7.37
N LYS A 203 4.92 -22.28 -8.43
CA LYS A 203 5.43 -22.41 -9.80
C LYS A 203 4.96 -21.22 -10.61
N MET A 204 5.89 -20.53 -11.27
CA MET A 204 5.61 -19.38 -12.12
C MET A 204 6.45 -19.49 -13.39
N GLY A 205 5.79 -19.79 -14.52
CA GLY A 205 6.50 -20.17 -15.75
C GLY A 205 7.44 -21.38 -15.52
N PRO A 206 8.71 -21.31 -15.95
CA PRO A 206 9.68 -22.40 -15.76
C PRO A 206 10.30 -22.45 -14.35
N SER A 207 10.00 -21.47 -13.49
CA SER A 207 10.61 -21.35 -12.17
C SER A 207 9.73 -21.95 -11.08
N GLU A 208 10.35 -22.62 -10.11
CA GLU A 208 9.71 -23.17 -8.91
C GLU A 208 10.41 -22.65 -7.65
N ARG A 209 9.64 -22.32 -6.63
CA ARG A 209 10.12 -21.81 -5.33
C ARG A 209 9.26 -22.35 -4.20
N SER A 210 9.89 -22.59 -3.04
CA SER A 210 9.20 -22.90 -1.79
C SER A 210 9.22 -21.70 -0.85
N ASP A 211 8.03 -21.25 -0.45
CA ASP A 211 7.85 -20.18 0.53
C ASP A 211 7.31 -20.78 1.83
N ARG A 212 7.72 -20.22 2.97
CA ARG A 212 7.30 -20.68 4.30
C ARG A 212 7.01 -19.51 5.21
N ALA A 213 5.85 -19.47 5.84
CA ALA A 213 5.53 -18.55 6.91
C ALA A 213 5.23 -19.33 8.20
N VAL A 214 5.71 -18.82 9.34
CA VAL A 214 5.33 -19.32 10.66
C VAL A 214 4.56 -18.22 11.36
N LEU A 215 3.37 -18.57 11.84
CA LEU A 215 2.43 -17.67 12.53
C LEU A 215 2.29 -18.09 13.98
N ASP A 216 2.03 -17.13 14.85
CA ASP A 216 1.60 -17.39 16.22
C ASP A 216 0.25 -18.14 16.23
N GLY A 217 0.16 -19.25 16.94
CA GLY A 217 -1.00 -20.15 16.91
C GLY A 217 -2.26 -19.61 17.57
N LYS A 218 -2.20 -18.43 18.21
CA LYS A 218 -3.38 -17.76 18.79
C LYS A 218 -3.72 -16.48 18.04
N THR A 219 -2.72 -15.64 17.77
CA THR A 219 -2.92 -14.30 17.22
C THR A 219 -2.75 -14.23 15.70
N LEU A 220 -2.20 -15.29 15.09
CA LEU A 220 -1.75 -15.33 13.69
C LEU A 220 -0.73 -14.23 13.32
N ALA A 221 -0.11 -13.59 14.32
CA ALA A 221 0.97 -12.64 14.09
C ALA A 221 2.17 -13.36 13.44
N LEU A 222 2.87 -12.67 12.54
CA LEU A 222 4.01 -13.25 11.84
C LEU A 222 5.16 -13.50 12.83
N LYS A 223 5.66 -14.74 12.88
CA LYS A 223 6.88 -15.12 13.62
C LYS A 223 8.09 -15.26 12.72
N SER A 224 7.92 -15.83 11.52
CA SER A 224 9.00 -15.90 10.54
C SER A 224 8.46 -16.03 9.12
N LEU A 225 9.30 -15.70 8.14
CA LEU A 225 8.99 -15.87 6.73
C LEU A 225 10.27 -16.21 5.96
N ALA A 226 10.17 -17.17 5.05
CA ALA A 226 11.18 -17.47 4.06
C ALA A 226 10.56 -17.48 2.66
N MET A 227 11.28 -16.96 1.67
CA MET A 227 10.89 -17.03 0.26
C MET A 227 12.02 -17.62 -0.58
N GLY A 228 11.96 -18.92 -0.82
CA GLY A 228 13.07 -19.68 -1.37
C GLY A 228 14.38 -19.39 -0.63
N GLU A 229 15.47 -19.29 -1.38
CA GLU A 229 16.79 -18.90 -0.85
C GLU A 229 16.99 -17.37 -0.80
N GLN A 230 16.03 -16.62 -1.36
CA GLN A 230 16.15 -15.18 -1.59
C GLN A 230 15.84 -14.35 -0.35
N LEU A 231 15.04 -14.86 0.57
CA LEU A 231 14.66 -14.12 1.76
C LEU A 231 14.49 -15.07 2.93
N GLU A 232 15.05 -14.68 4.05
CA GLU A 232 14.75 -15.27 5.35
C GLU A 232 14.60 -14.14 6.37
N LEU A 233 13.51 -14.15 7.14
CA LEU A 233 13.27 -13.21 8.22
C LEU A 233 12.65 -13.89 9.43
N GLN A 234 12.98 -13.34 10.59
CA GLN A 234 12.46 -13.72 11.90
C GLN A 234 11.91 -12.47 12.59
N VAL A 235 10.85 -12.66 13.37
CA VAL A 235 10.21 -11.63 14.16
C VAL A 235 10.24 -12.07 15.61
N ALA A 236 10.99 -11.33 16.43
CA ALA A 236 11.09 -11.56 17.86
C ALA A 236 11.19 -10.22 18.59
N ASP A 237 10.52 -10.08 19.73
CA ASP A 237 10.61 -8.91 20.61
C ASP A 237 10.43 -7.56 19.92
N GLY A 238 9.46 -7.50 18.98
CA GLY A 238 9.20 -6.29 18.20
C GLY A 238 10.35 -5.91 17.29
N ARG A 239 11.17 -6.87 16.85
CA ARG A 239 12.28 -6.66 15.92
C ARG A 239 12.18 -7.65 14.78
N ILE A 240 12.46 -7.17 13.58
CA ILE A 240 12.60 -8.00 12.38
C ILE A 240 14.10 -8.11 12.10
N THR A 241 14.60 -9.34 12.07
CA THR A 241 15.96 -9.66 11.66
C THR A 241 15.92 -10.63 10.49
N GLY A 242 16.92 -10.58 9.62
CA GLY A 242 16.94 -11.46 8.47
C GLY A 242 17.95 -11.07 7.42
N GLU A 243 17.80 -11.65 6.24
CA GLU A 243 18.66 -11.44 5.10
C GLU A 243 17.87 -11.56 3.81
N PHE A 244 18.08 -10.59 2.91
CA PHE A 244 17.55 -10.60 1.56
C PHE A 244 18.71 -10.76 0.57
N ARG A 245 18.61 -11.76 -0.30
CA ARG A 245 19.63 -12.15 -1.27
C ARG A 245 19.09 -11.98 -2.68
N MET A 246 19.80 -11.21 -3.50
CA MET A 246 19.41 -10.93 -4.88
C MET A 246 20.66 -10.80 -5.76
N GLY A 247 20.76 -11.65 -6.79
CA GLY A 247 21.82 -11.54 -7.81
C GLY A 247 23.24 -11.61 -7.26
N GLY A 248 23.50 -12.49 -6.28
CA GLY A 248 24.81 -12.64 -5.63
C GLY A 248 25.10 -11.62 -4.52
N ASN A 249 24.27 -10.57 -4.38
CA ASN A 249 24.37 -9.61 -3.28
C ASN A 249 23.46 -10.01 -2.12
N SER A 250 23.92 -9.74 -0.90
CA SER A 250 23.19 -9.95 0.34
C SER A 250 22.98 -8.62 1.07
N MET A 251 21.77 -8.41 1.58
CA MET A 251 21.39 -7.29 2.43
C MET A 251 20.83 -7.81 3.75
N LYS A 252 21.47 -7.46 4.86
CA LYS A 252 20.94 -7.75 6.20
C LYS A 252 19.73 -6.87 6.49
N ILE A 253 18.69 -7.50 7.03
CA ILE A 253 17.51 -6.84 7.57
C ILE A 253 17.70 -6.81 9.08
N ASP A 254 17.67 -5.61 9.65
CA ASP A 254 17.69 -5.45 11.09
C ASP A 254 16.93 -4.17 11.49
N ARG A 255 15.71 -4.32 11.98
CA ARG A 255 14.80 -3.19 12.19
C ARG A 255 13.85 -3.41 13.35
N GLN A 256 13.71 -2.39 14.18
CA GLN A 256 12.67 -2.34 15.20
C GLN A 256 11.30 -2.07 14.56
N VAL A 257 10.29 -2.81 14.99
CA VAL A 257 8.89 -2.67 14.63
C VAL A 257 8.03 -2.52 15.88
N LYS A 258 6.86 -1.89 15.75
CA LYS A 258 5.97 -1.61 16.87
C LYS A 258 4.69 -2.44 16.77
N GLY A 259 4.40 -3.16 17.85
CA GLY A 259 3.22 -4.00 17.97
C GLY A 259 3.19 -5.18 17.00
N ASN A 260 2.11 -5.95 17.07
CA ASN A 260 1.90 -7.09 16.20
C ASN A 260 1.50 -6.66 14.78
N PHE A 261 1.77 -7.53 13.82
CA PHE A 261 1.41 -7.39 12.42
C PHE A 261 1.29 -8.77 11.78
N PHE A 262 0.58 -8.83 10.67
CA PHE A 262 0.41 -10.01 9.85
C PHE A 262 1.47 -10.06 8.74
N GLY A 263 1.77 -11.27 8.25
CA GLY A 263 2.57 -11.42 7.04
C GLY A 263 1.76 -11.13 5.78
N GLU A 264 2.42 -10.76 4.69
CA GLU A 264 1.78 -10.65 3.38
C GLU A 264 1.60 -12.02 2.69
N GLY A 265 0.93 -12.03 1.54
CA GLY A 265 0.77 -13.24 0.71
C GLY A 265 0.02 -14.36 1.45
N ALA A 266 0.60 -15.56 1.44
CA ALA A 266 -0.01 -16.75 2.03
C ALA A 266 -0.36 -16.60 3.51
N ALA A 267 0.46 -15.88 4.28
CA ALA A 267 0.21 -15.59 5.69
C ALA A 267 -1.05 -14.73 5.88
N LEU A 268 -1.24 -13.72 5.03
CA LEU A 268 -2.42 -12.86 5.07
C LEU A 268 -3.68 -13.66 4.77
N GLU A 269 -3.63 -14.59 3.82
CA GLU A 269 -4.79 -15.40 3.43
C GLU A 269 -5.27 -16.32 4.58
N VAL A 270 -4.36 -16.82 5.44
CA VAL A 270 -4.74 -17.53 6.68
C VAL A 270 -5.42 -16.60 7.68
N VAL A 271 -4.90 -15.38 7.83
CA VAL A 271 -5.54 -14.37 8.69
C VAL A 271 -6.94 -14.07 8.20
N LEU A 272 -7.13 -13.82 6.91
CA LEU A 272 -8.44 -13.56 6.31
C LEU A 272 -9.42 -14.72 6.55
N ALA A 273 -8.95 -15.96 6.44
CA ALA A 273 -9.78 -17.15 6.68
C ALA A 273 -10.27 -17.29 8.13
N ALA A 274 -9.51 -16.73 9.10
CA ALA A 274 -9.83 -16.78 10.52
C ALA A 274 -10.55 -15.53 11.04
N LEU A 275 -10.75 -14.49 10.22
CA LEU A 275 -11.48 -13.30 10.66
C LEU A 275 -12.99 -13.58 10.75
N PRO A 276 -13.72 -12.92 11.66
CA PRO A 276 -15.18 -13.04 11.79
C PRO A 276 -15.89 -12.27 10.67
N VAL A 277 -15.68 -12.66 9.42
CA VAL A 277 -16.20 -11.94 8.27
C VAL A 277 -17.70 -12.16 8.10
N ALA A 278 -18.40 -11.06 7.87
CA ALA A 278 -19.81 -10.99 7.54
C ALA A 278 -20.05 -9.78 6.64
N GLU A 279 -21.22 -9.69 6.02
CA GLU A 279 -21.60 -8.51 5.23
C GLU A 279 -21.47 -7.23 6.07
N GLY A 280 -20.81 -6.21 5.51
CA GLY A 280 -20.55 -4.94 6.18
C GLY A 280 -19.40 -4.99 7.20
N TYR A 281 -18.72 -6.12 7.37
CA TYR A 281 -17.57 -6.22 8.27
C TYR A 281 -16.42 -5.33 7.77
N THR A 282 -15.81 -4.58 8.69
CA THR A 282 -14.65 -3.74 8.40
C THR A 282 -13.53 -4.04 9.40
N ALA A 283 -12.28 -4.04 8.93
CA ALA A 283 -11.13 -4.26 9.79
C ALA A 283 -9.91 -3.45 9.36
N GLY A 284 -9.13 -3.02 10.36
CA GLY A 284 -7.79 -2.48 10.16
C GLY A 284 -6.74 -3.59 10.21
N LEU A 285 -5.88 -3.66 9.20
CA LEU A 285 -4.81 -4.66 9.12
C LEU A 285 -3.45 -3.97 9.11
N ARG A 286 -2.49 -4.55 9.84
CA ARG A 286 -1.07 -4.18 9.73
C ARG A 286 -0.36 -5.31 9.04
N VAL A 287 0.20 -5.06 7.87
CA VAL A 287 0.81 -6.10 7.04
C VAL A 287 2.27 -5.74 6.76
N LEU A 288 3.18 -6.68 6.97
CA LEU A 288 4.59 -6.51 6.60
C LEU A 288 4.74 -6.57 5.08
N SER A 289 5.12 -5.45 4.47
CA SER A 289 5.60 -5.43 3.09
C SER A 289 7.06 -5.85 3.05
N LEU A 290 7.35 -6.90 2.29
CA LEU A 290 8.72 -7.43 2.16
C LEU A 290 9.57 -6.55 1.27
N LEU A 291 8.98 -6.06 0.17
CA LEU A 291 9.65 -5.16 -0.76
C LEU A 291 10.00 -3.81 -0.11
N GLU A 292 9.08 -3.23 0.66
CA GLU A 292 9.32 -1.95 1.35
C GLU A 292 9.99 -2.11 2.71
N GLN A 293 10.08 -3.35 3.22
CA GLN A 293 10.60 -3.70 4.54
C GLN A 293 9.95 -2.88 5.66
N LYS A 294 8.63 -2.72 5.57
CA LYS A 294 7.81 -1.89 6.47
C LYS A 294 6.50 -2.57 6.79
N VAL A 295 6.02 -2.35 8.00
CA VAL A 295 4.64 -2.65 8.39
C VAL A 295 3.75 -1.52 7.88
N LEU A 296 2.76 -1.86 7.06
CA LEU A 296 1.89 -0.92 6.37
C LEU A 296 0.44 -1.05 6.85
N PRO A 297 -0.31 0.07 6.92
CA PRO A 297 -1.72 0.05 7.29
C PRO A 297 -2.59 -0.26 6.07
N TYR A 298 -3.44 -1.28 6.23
CA TYR A 298 -4.48 -1.66 5.29
C TYR A 298 -5.85 -1.58 5.96
N GLY A 299 -6.88 -1.28 5.17
CA GLY A 299 -8.27 -1.41 5.57
C GLY A 299 -8.91 -2.51 4.75
N MET A 300 -9.78 -3.28 5.40
CA MET A 300 -10.63 -4.28 4.78
C MET A 300 -12.08 -3.86 4.93
N GLU A 301 -12.85 -4.00 3.86
CA GLU A 301 -14.30 -3.83 3.81
C GLU A 301 -14.92 -5.03 3.11
N VAL A 302 -15.90 -5.66 3.78
CA VAL A 302 -16.59 -6.85 3.29
C VAL A 302 -17.95 -6.44 2.73
N GLY A 303 -18.14 -6.71 1.44
CA GLY A 303 -19.40 -6.45 0.74
C GLY A 303 -20.46 -7.54 0.97
N ALA A 304 -21.54 -7.45 0.21
CA ALA A 304 -22.63 -8.41 0.25
C ALA A 304 -22.19 -9.82 -0.16
N SER A 305 -22.91 -10.84 0.36
CA SER A 305 -22.68 -12.22 -0.04
C SER A 305 -23.06 -12.45 -1.51
N GLY A 306 -22.32 -13.34 -2.17
CA GLY A 306 -22.57 -13.76 -3.54
C GLY A 306 -22.14 -15.20 -3.78
N LYS A 307 -22.04 -15.58 -5.06
CA LYS A 307 -21.51 -16.89 -5.46
C LYS A 307 -20.30 -16.72 -6.34
N THR A 308 -19.23 -17.46 -6.05
CA THR A 308 -18.02 -17.47 -6.87
C THR A 308 -17.77 -18.88 -7.39
N LYS A 309 -17.70 -19.01 -8.72
CA LYS A 309 -17.35 -20.26 -9.41
C LYS A 309 -15.86 -20.26 -9.73
N VAL A 310 -15.18 -21.32 -9.32
CA VAL A 310 -13.74 -21.59 -9.58
C VAL A 310 -13.57 -23.06 -9.98
N LYS A 311 -12.34 -23.48 -10.27
CA LYS A 311 -12.06 -24.86 -10.66
C LYS A 311 -12.39 -25.88 -9.55
N ALA A 312 -12.24 -25.50 -8.28
CA ALA A 312 -12.59 -26.35 -7.14
C ALA A 312 -14.10 -26.52 -6.91
N GLY A 313 -14.96 -25.70 -7.55
CA GLY A 313 -16.40 -25.74 -7.33
C GLY A 313 -17.07 -24.36 -7.36
N THR A 314 -18.31 -24.30 -6.90
CA THR A 314 -19.04 -23.04 -6.68
C THR A 314 -19.26 -22.86 -5.19
N PHE A 315 -18.91 -21.69 -4.67
CA PHE A 315 -18.96 -21.38 -3.25
C PHE A 315 -19.84 -20.14 -3.02
N ASP A 316 -20.59 -20.14 -1.92
CA ASP A 316 -21.11 -18.89 -1.36
C ASP A 316 -19.94 -18.11 -0.78
N THR A 317 -19.83 -16.83 -1.11
CA THR A 317 -18.66 -16.01 -0.79
C THR A 317 -19.02 -14.61 -0.35
N PHE A 318 -18.13 -14.00 0.42
CA PHE A 318 -18.09 -12.55 0.65
C PHE A 318 -16.96 -11.93 -0.16
N GLU A 319 -17.20 -10.78 -0.79
CA GLU A 319 -16.16 -9.98 -1.44
C GLU A 319 -15.49 -9.08 -0.40
N ALA A 320 -14.23 -9.38 -0.04
CA ALA A 320 -13.41 -8.56 0.83
C ALA A 320 -12.48 -7.67 0.01
N LYS A 321 -12.69 -6.36 0.06
CA LYS A 321 -11.80 -5.35 -0.54
C LYS A 321 -10.76 -4.94 0.48
N ILE A 322 -9.48 -5.11 0.15
CA ILE A 322 -8.35 -4.74 0.99
C ILE A 322 -7.57 -3.64 0.30
N GLN A 323 -7.36 -2.52 0.97
CA GLN A 323 -6.66 -1.37 0.40
C GLN A 323 -5.67 -0.76 1.37
N ARG A 324 -4.58 -0.21 0.83
CA ARG A 324 -3.64 0.59 1.61
C ARG A 324 -4.29 1.89 2.08
N LEU A 325 -4.03 2.24 3.34
CA LEU A 325 -4.57 3.45 3.97
C LEU A 325 -3.60 4.64 3.93
N ASP A 326 -2.33 4.40 3.57
CA ASP A 326 -1.28 5.43 3.55
C ASP A 326 -1.28 6.32 2.29
N GLY A 327 -2.25 6.11 1.40
CA GLY A 327 -2.43 6.86 0.14
C GLY A 327 -1.58 6.34 -1.02
N ILE A 328 -0.82 5.26 -0.83
CA ILE A 328 -0.09 4.59 -1.91
C ILE A 328 -0.98 3.48 -2.48
N PRO A 329 -1.09 3.33 -3.82
CA PRO A 329 -1.82 2.21 -4.41
C PRO A 329 -1.29 0.85 -3.95
N GLY A 330 -2.18 -0.04 -3.56
CA GLY A 330 -1.87 -1.42 -3.17
C GLY A 330 -3.06 -2.10 -2.51
N GLY A 331 -2.90 -3.40 -2.23
CA GLY A 331 -3.99 -4.25 -1.76
C GLY A 331 -4.63 -5.04 -2.89
N GLY A 332 -5.88 -5.40 -2.75
CA GLY A 332 -6.56 -6.32 -3.66
C GLY A 332 -7.98 -6.63 -3.24
N THR A 333 -8.49 -7.71 -3.81
CA THR A 333 -9.82 -8.23 -3.51
C THR A 333 -9.72 -9.74 -3.32
N ALA A 334 -10.30 -10.24 -2.25
CA ALA A 334 -10.40 -11.67 -1.98
C ALA A 334 -11.87 -12.06 -1.87
N TRP A 335 -12.26 -13.13 -2.55
CA TRP A 335 -13.58 -13.74 -2.41
C TRP A 335 -13.43 -14.86 -1.40
N LEU A 336 -13.90 -14.61 -0.18
CA LEU A 336 -13.76 -15.49 0.98
C LEU A 336 -14.97 -16.42 1.06
N MET A 337 -14.79 -17.70 1.37
CA MET A 337 -15.93 -18.60 1.64
C MET A 337 -16.84 -17.99 2.70
N ALA A 338 -18.17 -18.08 2.53
CA ALA A 338 -19.13 -17.57 3.51
C ALA A 338 -19.13 -18.39 4.81
N THR A 339 -18.72 -19.65 4.75
CA THR A 339 -18.52 -20.53 5.90
C THR A 339 -17.12 -20.38 6.47
N SER A 340 -17.00 -20.38 7.79
CA SER A 340 -15.70 -20.45 8.46
C SER A 340 -15.14 -21.89 8.38
N PRO A 341 -13.83 -22.09 8.11
CA PRO A 341 -12.83 -21.05 7.82
C PRO A 341 -13.04 -20.41 6.45
N HIS A 342 -12.94 -19.09 6.40
CA HIS A 342 -13.30 -18.25 5.26
C HIS A 342 -12.22 -18.24 4.18
N TRP A 343 -11.74 -19.41 3.77
CA TRP A 343 -10.64 -19.54 2.81
C TRP A 343 -10.91 -18.73 1.54
N PRO A 344 -9.93 -17.95 1.02
CA PRO A 344 -10.10 -17.28 -0.25
C PRO A 344 -10.26 -18.32 -1.36
N VAL A 345 -11.41 -18.31 -2.06
CA VAL A 345 -11.59 -19.15 -3.25
C VAL A 345 -11.06 -18.48 -4.50
N LYS A 346 -10.98 -17.16 -4.49
CA LYS A 346 -10.39 -16.33 -5.54
C LYS A 346 -9.75 -15.11 -4.90
N ALA A 347 -8.64 -14.64 -5.46
CA ALA A 347 -8.01 -13.40 -5.05
C ALA A 347 -7.40 -12.66 -6.24
N SER A 348 -7.40 -11.34 -6.18
CA SER A 348 -6.73 -10.43 -7.11
C SER A 348 -5.94 -9.40 -6.31
N TRP A 349 -4.62 -9.45 -6.42
CA TRP A 349 -3.69 -8.61 -5.67
C TRP A 349 -2.94 -7.67 -6.61
N LYS A 350 -2.86 -6.39 -6.27
CA LYS A 350 -2.06 -5.42 -7.02
C LYS A 350 -0.60 -5.50 -6.58
N LEU A 351 0.28 -5.60 -7.56
CA LEU A 351 1.72 -5.56 -7.32
C LEU A 351 2.21 -4.11 -7.24
N PRO A 352 3.13 -3.80 -6.31
CA PRO A 352 3.69 -2.47 -6.18
C PRO A 352 4.51 -2.10 -7.42
N ALA A 353 4.59 -0.81 -7.73
CA ALA A 353 5.37 -0.31 -8.88
C ALA A 353 6.84 -0.74 -8.84
N ALA A 354 7.44 -0.81 -7.64
CA ALA A 354 8.81 -1.27 -7.44
C ALA A 354 9.02 -2.77 -7.78
N ALA A 355 7.96 -3.58 -7.85
CA ALA A 355 7.99 -4.96 -8.33
C ALA A 355 7.68 -5.07 -9.84
N GLY A 356 7.67 -3.95 -10.57
CA GLY A 356 7.26 -3.89 -11.98
C GLY A 356 5.76 -3.64 -12.19
N GLY A 357 5.00 -3.41 -11.12
CA GLY A 357 3.55 -3.19 -11.15
C GLY A 357 2.77 -4.41 -11.64
N GLY A 358 1.46 -4.22 -11.81
CA GLY A 358 0.55 -5.23 -12.36
C GLY A 358 -0.27 -5.97 -11.30
N THR A 359 -0.66 -7.21 -11.59
CA THR A 359 -1.66 -7.95 -10.79
C THR A 359 -1.33 -9.44 -10.69
N ILE A 360 -1.64 -10.03 -9.54
CA ILE A 360 -1.68 -11.48 -9.33
C ILE A 360 -3.13 -11.89 -9.16
N GLU A 361 -3.61 -12.79 -9.99
CA GLU A 361 -4.91 -13.43 -9.84
C GLU A 361 -4.73 -14.90 -9.51
N LEU A 362 -5.44 -15.39 -8.49
CA LEU A 362 -5.42 -16.78 -8.05
C LEU A 362 -6.85 -17.28 -7.88
N GLU A 363 -7.10 -18.50 -8.30
CA GLU A 363 -8.36 -19.23 -8.10
C GLU A 363 -8.08 -20.60 -7.52
N LEU A 364 -8.89 -20.99 -6.53
CA LEU A 364 -8.82 -22.28 -5.86
C LEU A 364 -9.14 -23.40 -6.85
N THR A 365 -8.25 -24.38 -6.90
CA THR A 365 -8.35 -25.57 -7.75
C THR A 365 -8.57 -26.84 -6.96
N GLY A 366 -8.24 -26.84 -5.66
CA GLY A 366 -8.58 -27.93 -4.75
C GLY A 366 -8.38 -27.55 -3.29
N ILE A 367 -9.20 -28.14 -2.44
CA ILE A 367 -9.11 -28.08 -0.98
C ILE A 367 -9.18 -29.51 -0.46
N GLU A 368 -8.25 -29.87 0.42
CA GLU A 368 -8.13 -31.20 0.99
C GLU A 368 -7.80 -31.06 2.48
N GLN A 369 -8.71 -31.53 3.33
CA GLN A 369 -8.48 -31.57 4.76
C GLN A 369 -7.41 -32.62 5.06
N LEU A 370 -6.38 -32.24 5.80
CA LEU A 370 -5.35 -33.17 6.22
C LEU A 370 -5.77 -33.76 7.56
N GLN A 371 -5.67 -35.08 7.70
CA GLN A 371 -5.79 -35.74 9.00
C GLN A 371 -4.50 -35.49 9.77
N GLU A 372 -4.62 -35.24 11.07
CA GLU A 372 -3.47 -35.06 11.98
C GLU A 372 -2.57 -36.29 12.08
#